data_AF-A0A3D9BLY5-F1
#
_entry.id   AF-A0A3D9BLY5-F1
#
_cell.length_a   1.000
_cell.length_b   1.000
_cell.length_c   1.000
_cell.angle_alpha   90.00
_cell.angle_beta   90.00
_cell.angle_gamma   90.00
#
_symmetry.space_group_name_H-M   'P 1'
#
loop_
_entity.id
_entity.type
_entity.pdbx_description
1 polymer ?
#
loop_
_entity_poly.entity_id
_entity_poly.type
_entity_poly.pdbx_seq_one_letter_code
_entity_poly.pdbx_strand_id
1 'polypeptide(L)'
;MNKYVLKIILPIILVLTFKLNAQQKVYYKQEIGKFKENEQFYLNKKVKDVLRDLKVNFEIAYVGGGWSEETSFITFRFNNRKDEYQLQQKGIKPARLTLFIKERDVETNKLFYSETKRIGFYRDSLKNKSNAQILKDYKNLTVAMIYANSEQPEIKKE
;
A
#
# COMPACT_ATOMS: atom_id res chain seq x y z
N MET A 1 13.20 33.52 28.70
CA MET A 1 13.02 33.20 27.26
C MET A 1 11.92 34.10 26.70
N ASN A 2 12.19 34.88 25.66
CA ASN A 2 11.29 35.93 25.18
C ASN A 2 10.00 35.30 24.58
N LYS A 3 8.80 35.80 24.95
CA LYS A 3 7.51 35.19 24.57
C LYS A 3 7.33 35.05 23.04
N TYR A 4 7.99 35.92 22.28
CA TYR A 4 8.01 35.89 20.82
C TYR A 4 8.82 34.73 20.24
N VAL A 5 9.90 34.32 20.91
CA VAL A 5 10.74 33.19 20.50
C VAL A 5 9.98 31.87 20.66
N LEU A 6 9.21 31.71 21.76
CA LEU A 6 8.38 30.52 21.98
C LEU A 6 7.26 30.41 20.92
N LYS A 7 6.65 31.53 20.52
CA LYS A 7 5.59 31.57 19.49
C LYS A 7 6.07 31.18 18.09
N ILE A 8 7.36 31.38 17.77
CA ILE A 8 7.93 31.00 16.48
C ILE A 8 8.42 29.54 16.50
N ILE A 9 8.98 29.09 17.62
CA ILE A 9 9.51 27.73 17.75
C ILE A 9 8.39 26.68 17.76
N LEU A 10 7.25 26.96 18.41
CA LEU A 10 6.14 26.01 18.52
C LEU A 10 5.58 25.52 17.17
N PRO A 11 5.22 26.40 16.20
CA PRO A 11 4.74 25.96 14.89
C PRO A 11 5.83 25.27 14.06
N ILE A 12 7.10 25.67 14.22
CA ILE A 12 8.22 25.00 13.54
C ILE A 12 8.36 23.55 14.04
N ILE A 13 8.30 23.34 15.37
CA ILE A 13 8.31 21.99 15.94
C ILE A 13 7.09 21.20 15.47
N LEU A 14 5.89 21.81 15.44
CA LEU A 14 4.68 21.14 14.98
C LEU A 14 4.77 20.71 13.51
N VAL A 15 5.31 21.57 12.63
CA VAL A 15 5.50 21.26 11.21
C VAL A 15 6.59 20.20 11.03
N LEU A 16 7.68 20.26 11.81
CA LEU A 16 8.75 19.27 11.76
C LEU A 16 8.30 17.90 12.26
N THR A 17 7.55 17.82 13.36
CA THR A 17 7.01 16.55 13.87
C THR A 17 5.98 15.94 12.92
N PHE A 18 5.13 16.75 12.30
CA PHE A 18 4.24 16.28 11.23
C PHE A 18 4.99 15.74 10.01
N LYS A 19 6.09 16.39 9.60
CA LYS A 19 6.90 15.94 8.45
C LYS A 19 7.77 14.72 8.76
N LEU A 20 8.27 14.57 10.00
CA LEU A 20 9.06 13.41 10.43
C LEU A 20 8.23 12.13 10.51
N ASN A 21 6.96 12.22 10.94
CA ASN A 21 6.05 11.07 10.95
C ASN A 21 5.63 10.62 9.54
N ALA A 22 5.79 11.46 8.53
CA ALA A 22 5.33 11.21 7.17
C ALA A 22 6.23 10.24 6.37
N GLN A 23 7.47 9.97 6.79
CA GLN A 23 8.41 9.14 6.03
C GLN A 23 8.60 7.75 6.66
N GLN A 24 7.50 7.02 6.87
CA GLN A 24 7.54 5.73 7.55
C GLN A 24 7.78 4.59 6.54
N LYS A 25 9.06 4.32 6.27
CA LYS A 25 9.48 3.15 5.48
C LYS A 25 9.04 1.87 6.19
N VAL A 26 8.44 0.94 5.45
CA VAL A 26 7.93 -0.35 5.94
C VAL A 26 8.83 -1.46 5.44
N TYR A 27 9.53 -2.14 6.36
CA TYR A 27 10.52 -3.16 6.04
C TYR A 27 10.03 -4.58 6.32
N TYR A 28 8.99 -4.74 7.15
CA TYR A 28 8.49 -6.04 7.57
C TYR A 28 6.98 -6.20 7.34
N LYS A 29 6.49 -7.45 7.25
CA LYS A 29 5.07 -7.75 7.01
C LYS A 29 4.18 -7.33 8.18
N GLN A 30 4.73 -7.34 9.39
CA GLN A 30 4.10 -6.92 10.65
C GLN A 30 3.89 -5.40 10.69
N GLU A 31 4.51 -4.64 9.79
CA GLU A 31 4.43 -3.19 9.73
C GLU A 31 3.48 -2.68 8.64
N ILE A 32 2.90 -3.58 7.82
CA ILE A 32 2.05 -3.19 6.67
C ILE A 32 0.84 -2.36 7.09
N GLY A 33 0.29 -2.61 8.29
CA GLY A 33 -0.79 -1.81 8.87
C GLY A 33 -0.50 -0.31 8.98
N LYS A 34 0.78 0.08 9.05
CA LYS A 34 1.21 1.50 9.10
C LYS A 34 0.75 2.31 7.89
N PHE A 35 0.52 1.67 6.73
CA PHE A 35 -0.05 2.35 5.57
C PHE A 35 -1.50 2.81 5.82
N LYS A 36 -2.29 2.05 6.60
CA LYS A 36 -3.65 2.46 6.98
C LYS A 36 -3.63 3.49 8.09
N GLU A 37 -2.77 3.33 9.10
CA GLU A 37 -2.60 4.29 10.19
C GLU A 37 -2.22 5.69 9.65
N ASN A 38 -1.41 5.73 8.60
CA ASN A 38 -0.95 6.96 7.94
C ASN A 38 -1.65 7.22 6.59
N GLU A 39 -2.88 6.73 6.39
CA GLU A 39 -3.57 6.81 5.10
C GLU A 39 -3.58 8.22 4.50
N GLN A 40 -3.81 9.24 5.35
CA GLN A 40 -3.86 10.64 4.95
C GLN A 40 -2.58 11.13 4.24
N PHE A 41 -1.41 10.55 4.56
CA PHE A 41 -0.15 10.90 3.90
C PHE A 41 -0.09 10.43 2.44
N TYR A 42 -0.78 9.32 2.14
CA TYR A 42 -0.75 8.67 0.85
C TYR A 42 -1.95 9.01 -0.04
N LEU A 43 -3.02 9.59 0.51
CA LEU A 43 -4.16 10.07 -0.29
C LEU A 43 -3.70 11.13 -1.30
N ASN A 44 -4.18 11.02 -2.53
CA ASN A 44 -3.78 11.84 -3.68
C ASN A 44 -2.28 11.79 -4.02
N LYS A 45 -1.50 10.88 -3.41
CA LYS A 45 -0.12 10.60 -3.84
C LYS A 45 -0.11 9.60 -4.98
N LYS A 46 1.06 9.48 -5.61
CA LYS A 46 1.25 8.51 -6.69
C LYS A 46 1.57 7.13 -6.11
N VAL A 47 1.21 6.07 -6.82
CA VAL A 47 1.55 4.69 -6.45
C VAL A 47 3.06 4.55 -6.21
N LYS A 48 3.91 5.21 -7.02
CA LYS A 48 5.36 5.22 -6.81
C LYS A 48 5.81 5.73 -5.44
N ASP A 49 5.06 6.64 -4.81
CA ASP A 49 5.37 7.16 -3.48
C ASP A 49 5.12 6.07 -2.42
N VAL A 50 3.99 5.36 -2.53
CA VAL A 50 3.72 4.17 -1.70
C VAL A 50 4.79 3.10 -1.91
N LEU A 51 5.14 2.79 -3.16
CA LEU A 51 6.16 1.79 -3.50
C LEU A 51 7.57 2.20 -3.05
N ARG A 52 7.85 3.50 -2.93
CA ARG A 52 9.11 4.00 -2.37
C ARG A 52 9.19 3.66 -0.89
N ASP A 53 8.08 3.77 -0.16
CA ASP A 53 8.06 3.57 1.29
C ASP A 53 7.81 2.10 1.66
N LEU A 54 7.25 1.29 0.75
CA LEU A 54 7.14 -0.18 0.84
C LEU A 54 8.47 -0.88 0.50
N LYS A 55 9.32 -1.10 1.50
CA LYS A 55 10.64 -1.73 1.35
C LYS A 55 10.59 -3.26 1.36
N VAL A 56 9.58 -3.83 1.99
CA VAL A 56 9.32 -5.28 1.91
C VAL A 56 8.82 -5.67 0.51
N ASN A 57 9.37 -6.74 -0.04
CA ASN A 57 8.91 -7.28 -1.31
C ASN A 57 7.55 -7.98 -1.11
N PHE A 58 6.59 -7.69 -1.99
CA PHE A 58 5.39 -8.52 -2.08
C PHE A 58 5.74 -9.85 -2.75
N GLU A 59 5.02 -10.90 -2.35
CA GLU A 59 5.08 -12.23 -2.97
C GLU A 59 4.13 -12.31 -4.16
N ILE A 60 2.95 -11.71 -4.03
CA ILE A 60 1.93 -11.65 -5.06
C ILE A 60 1.36 -10.23 -5.10
N ALA A 61 1.29 -9.63 -6.28
CA ALA A 61 0.42 -8.49 -6.51
C ALA A 61 -0.64 -8.86 -7.54
N TYR A 62 -1.84 -8.31 -7.46
CA TYR A 62 -2.81 -8.40 -8.54
C TYR A 62 -3.57 -7.10 -8.65
N VAL A 63 -4.05 -6.85 -9.85
CA VAL A 63 -4.90 -5.69 -10.16
C VAL A 63 -6.28 -6.16 -10.56
N GLY A 64 -7.27 -5.30 -10.35
CA GLY A 64 -8.66 -5.54 -10.72
C GLY A 64 -9.46 -4.24 -10.82
N GLY A 65 -10.65 -4.34 -11.39
CA GLY A 65 -11.48 -3.22 -11.80
C GLY A 65 -11.37 -2.99 -13.31
N GLY A 66 -11.35 -1.73 -13.75
CA GLY A 66 -11.30 -1.37 -15.16
C GLY A 66 -12.67 -1.31 -15.86
N TRP A 67 -13.76 -1.51 -15.11
CA TRP A 67 -15.12 -1.19 -15.56
C TRP A 67 -15.49 0.23 -15.14
N SER A 68 -16.32 0.93 -15.93
CA SER A 68 -16.61 2.37 -15.71
C SER A 68 -17.19 2.72 -14.33
N GLU A 69 -17.83 1.76 -13.66
CA GLU A 69 -18.43 1.93 -12.33
C GLU A 69 -17.57 1.37 -11.19
N GLU A 70 -16.57 0.53 -11.49
CA GLU A 70 -15.75 -0.12 -10.47
C GLU A 70 -14.48 0.68 -10.20
N THR A 71 -14.13 0.85 -8.92
CA THR A 71 -12.86 1.48 -8.56
C THR A 71 -11.71 0.50 -8.81
N SER A 72 -10.84 0.85 -9.76
CA SER A 72 -9.61 0.13 -10.04
C SER A 72 -8.72 0.03 -8.80
N PHE A 73 -8.09 -1.12 -8.58
CA PHE A 73 -7.29 -1.36 -7.40
C PHE A 73 -6.05 -2.23 -7.66
N ILE A 74 -5.07 -2.10 -6.78
CA ILE A 74 -3.85 -2.91 -6.74
C ILE A 74 -3.75 -3.53 -5.33
N THR A 75 -3.74 -4.85 -5.25
CA THR A 75 -3.55 -5.56 -3.98
C THR A 75 -2.20 -6.25 -3.94
N PHE A 76 -1.51 -6.08 -2.83
CA PHE A 76 -0.24 -6.70 -2.48
C PHE A 76 -0.45 -7.72 -1.36
N ARG A 77 0.10 -8.91 -1.56
CA ARG A 77 0.21 -9.97 -0.55
C ARG A 77 1.68 -10.24 -0.29
N PHE A 78 2.02 -10.36 0.98
CA PHE A 78 3.41 -10.52 1.41
C PHE A 78 3.75 -11.98 1.77
N ASN A 79 2.79 -12.88 1.66
CA ASN A 79 2.98 -14.32 1.87
C ASN A 79 2.60 -15.02 0.56
N ASN A 80 3.32 -16.08 0.20
CA ASN A 80 2.92 -16.94 -0.91
C ASN A 80 1.62 -17.70 -0.53
N ARG A 81 0.99 -18.39 -1.49
CA ARG A 81 -0.27 -19.11 -1.24
C ARG A 81 -0.18 -20.17 -0.14
N LYS A 82 0.94 -20.89 -0.06
CA LYS A 82 1.14 -21.95 0.93
C LYS A 82 1.23 -21.38 2.33
N ASP A 83 2.02 -20.33 2.51
CA ASP A 83 2.21 -19.66 3.80
C ASP A 83 0.92 -18.97 4.25
N GLU A 84 0.19 -18.33 3.32
CA GLU A 84 -1.09 -17.69 3.60
C GLU A 84 -2.11 -18.70 4.16
N TYR A 85 -2.16 -19.90 3.60
CA TYR A 85 -3.02 -20.99 4.10
C TYR A 85 -2.61 -21.48 5.50
N GLN A 86 -1.30 -21.58 5.76
CA GLN A 86 -0.80 -21.97 7.08
C GLN A 86 -1.10 -20.92 8.16
N LEU A 87 -0.99 -19.63 7.83
CA LEU A 87 -1.33 -18.54 8.73
C LEU A 87 -2.81 -18.57 9.10
N GLN A 88 -3.68 -18.76 8.11
CA GLN A 88 -5.13 -18.85 8.34
C GLN A 88 -5.51 -20.02 9.26
N GLN A 89 -4.90 -21.21 9.08
CA GLN A 89 -5.11 -22.35 9.97
C GLN A 89 -4.69 -22.07 11.42
N LYS A 90 -3.68 -21.21 11.61
CA LYS A 90 -3.21 -20.77 12.93
C LYS A 90 -4.03 -19.60 13.49
N GLY A 91 -5.08 -19.16 12.79
CA GLY A 91 -5.84 -17.97 13.15
C GLY A 91 -4.96 -16.71 13.11
N ILE A 92 -4.07 -16.59 12.13
CA ILE A 92 -3.24 -15.40 11.91
C ILE A 92 -3.69 -14.75 10.60
N LYS A 93 -4.05 -13.45 10.66
CA LYS A 93 -4.38 -12.69 9.45
C LYS A 93 -3.08 -12.42 8.67
N PRO A 94 -3.02 -12.76 7.37
CA PRO A 94 -1.86 -12.46 6.54
C PRO A 94 -1.77 -10.97 6.26
N ALA A 95 -0.55 -10.42 6.14
CA ALA A 95 -0.38 -9.02 5.79
C ALA A 95 -0.87 -8.73 4.37
N ARG A 96 -1.65 -7.65 4.21
CA ARG A 96 -2.16 -7.19 2.91
C ARG A 96 -2.16 -5.67 2.83
N LEU A 97 -1.91 -5.16 1.63
CA LEU A 97 -2.05 -3.76 1.27
C LEU A 97 -2.88 -3.67 -0.01
N THR A 98 -3.91 -2.86 -0.03
CA THR A 98 -4.73 -2.57 -1.22
C THR A 98 -4.78 -1.08 -1.44
N LEU A 99 -4.40 -0.65 -2.64
CA LEU A 99 -4.49 0.72 -3.11
C LEU A 99 -5.66 0.82 -4.07
N PHE A 100 -6.58 1.74 -3.82
CA PHE A 100 -7.63 2.09 -4.75
C PHE A 100 -7.19 3.28 -5.58
N ILE A 101 -7.50 3.27 -6.87
CA ILE A 101 -7.01 4.21 -7.86
C ILE A 101 -8.08 5.25 -8.18
N LYS A 102 -7.66 6.50 -8.29
CA LYS A 102 -8.55 7.66 -8.51
C LYS A 102 -8.96 7.82 -9.97
N GLU A 103 -8.02 7.58 -10.88
CA GLU A 103 -8.23 7.71 -12.32
C GLU A 103 -9.26 6.68 -12.83
N ARG A 104 -10.13 7.12 -13.75
CA ARG A 104 -11.23 6.32 -14.34
C ARG A 104 -11.31 6.45 -15.86
N ASP A 105 -10.29 7.04 -16.49
CA ASP A 105 -10.24 7.20 -17.94
C ASP A 105 -10.02 5.87 -18.66
N VAL A 106 -10.33 5.84 -19.95
CA VAL A 106 -10.27 4.63 -20.78
C VAL A 106 -8.87 4.01 -20.80
N GLU A 107 -7.82 4.82 -20.86
CA GLU A 107 -6.44 4.30 -20.92
C GLU A 107 -6.02 3.69 -19.59
N THR A 108 -6.36 4.33 -18.47
CA THR A 108 -6.16 3.75 -17.14
C THR A 108 -6.93 2.44 -17.00
N ASN A 109 -8.21 2.41 -17.38
CA ASN A 109 -9.07 1.24 -17.19
C ASN A 109 -8.54 0.00 -17.92
N LYS A 110 -7.95 0.17 -19.12
CA LYS A 110 -7.30 -0.92 -19.87
C LYS A 110 -6.16 -1.59 -19.08
N LEU A 111 -5.50 -0.90 -18.16
CA LEU A 111 -4.44 -1.49 -17.32
C LEU A 111 -4.99 -2.48 -16.29
N PHE A 112 -6.24 -2.30 -15.86
CA PHE A 112 -6.89 -3.12 -14.83
C PHE A 112 -7.82 -4.18 -15.41
N TYR A 113 -8.32 -3.91 -16.61
CA TYR A 113 -9.27 -4.75 -17.30
C TYR A 113 -8.64 -6.07 -17.76
N SER A 114 -9.36 -7.16 -17.54
CA SER A 114 -9.05 -8.46 -18.15
C SER A 114 -10.32 -9.29 -18.28
N GLU A 115 -10.61 -9.74 -19.50
CA GLU A 115 -11.81 -10.51 -19.84
C GLU A 115 -11.83 -11.91 -19.21
N THR A 116 -10.66 -12.47 -18.91
CA THR A 116 -10.53 -13.91 -18.62
C THR A 116 -9.93 -14.23 -17.26
N LYS A 117 -8.97 -13.42 -16.77
CA LYS A 117 -8.23 -13.69 -15.53
C LYS A 117 -7.73 -12.42 -14.87
N ARG A 118 -7.75 -12.36 -13.54
CA ARG A 118 -7.05 -11.29 -12.79
C ARG A 118 -5.59 -11.20 -13.23
N ILE A 119 -5.15 -9.99 -13.55
CA ILE A 119 -3.75 -9.72 -13.88
C ILE A 119 -2.94 -9.86 -12.58
N GLY A 120 -2.06 -10.86 -12.54
CA GLY A 120 -1.28 -11.22 -11.37
C GLY A 120 0.22 -11.13 -11.62
N PHE A 121 0.95 -10.59 -10.65
CA PHE A 121 2.40 -10.49 -10.63
C PHE A 121 2.93 -11.37 -9.50
N TYR A 122 3.65 -12.43 -9.85
CA TYR A 122 4.19 -13.40 -8.90
C TYR A 122 5.69 -13.19 -8.76
N ARG A 123 6.16 -13.03 -7.51
CA ARG A 123 7.57 -12.75 -7.20
C ARG A 123 8.51 -13.81 -7.74
N ASP A 124 8.12 -15.08 -7.67
CA ASP A 124 8.94 -16.20 -8.12
C ASP A 124 9.35 -16.10 -9.60
N SER A 125 8.50 -15.51 -10.44
CA SER A 125 8.79 -15.29 -11.85
C SER A 125 9.55 -13.97 -12.12
N LEU A 126 9.76 -13.14 -11.09
CA LEU A 126 10.26 -11.76 -11.18
C LEU A 126 11.35 -11.45 -10.14
N LYS A 127 12.09 -12.47 -9.68
CA LYS A 127 12.98 -12.43 -8.51
C LYS A 127 13.99 -11.27 -8.47
N ASN A 128 14.46 -10.82 -9.64
CA ASN A 128 15.47 -9.76 -9.75
C ASN A 128 14.89 -8.34 -9.92
N LYS A 129 13.56 -8.18 -9.88
CA LYS A 129 12.89 -6.88 -10.06
C LYS A 129 12.43 -6.32 -8.73
N SER A 130 12.65 -5.03 -8.49
CA SER A 130 12.03 -4.29 -7.37
C SER A 130 10.52 -4.16 -7.54
N ASN A 131 9.79 -3.86 -6.47
CA ASN A 131 8.35 -3.56 -6.50
C ASN A 131 7.99 -2.52 -7.59
N ALA A 132 8.76 -1.44 -7.67
CA ALA A 132 8.56 -0.37 -8.64
C ALA A 132 8.81 -0.80 -10.09
N GLN A 133 9.77 -1.70 -10.33
CA GLN A 133 10.01 -2.24 -11.67
C GLN A 133 8.90 -3.20 -12.12
N ILE A 134 8.33 -3.97 -11.19
CA ILE A 134 7.21 -4.88 -11.49
C ILE A 134 5.95 -4.08 -11.84
N LEU A 135 5.65 -3.01 -11.08
CA LEU A 135 4.48 -2.17 -11.28
C LEU A 135 4.77 -0.88 -12.05
N LYS A 136 5.70 -0.94 -13.01
CA LYS A 136 6.16 0.25 -13.76
C LYS A 136 5.03 1.00 -14.46
N ASP A 137 4.02 0.29 -14.94
CA ASP A 137 2.90 0.84 -15.72
C ASP A 137 1.84 1.49 -14.81
N TYR A 138 1.86 1.17 -13.52
CA TYR A 138 0.91 1.68 -12.51
C TYR A 138 1.50 2.81 -11.67
N LYS A 139 2.80 3.08 -11.78
CA LYS A 139 3.57 3.93 -10.85
C LYS A 139 3.06 5.37 -10.74
N ASN A 140 2.43 5.89 -11.81
CA ASN A 140 1.97 7.27 -11.92
C ASN A 140 0.48 7.44 -11.62
N LEU A 141 -0.22 6.36 -11.28
CA LEU A 141 -1.62 6.38 -10.86
C LEU A 141 -1.74 6.97 -9.46
N THR A 142 -2.89 7.57 -9.17
CA THR A 142 -3.17 8.32 -7.94
C THR A 142 -3.95 7.45 -6.97
N VAL A 143 -3.49 7.42 -5.72
CA VAL A 143 -4.16 6.69 -4.65
C VAL A 143 -5.37 7.47 -4.16
N ALA A 144 -6.55 6.86 -4.26
CA ALA A 144 -7.82 7.39 -3.76
C ALA A 144 -8.13 6.92 -2.33
N MET A 145 -7.73 5.69 -1.98
CA MET A 145 -7.98 5.08 -0.68
C MET A 145 -6.95 3.97 -0.43
N ILE A 146 -6.67 3.69 0.85
CA ILE A 146 -5.83 2.58 1.29
C ILE A 146 -6.61 1.67 2.23
N TYR A 147 -6.47 0.37 1.99
CA TYR A 147 -6.73 -0.65 2.99
C TYR A 147 -5.41 -1.37 3.29
N ALA A 148 -5.08 -1.55 4.56
CA ALA A 148 -3.92 -2.35 4.95
C ALA A 148 -4.16 -3.05 6.28
N ASN A 149 -3.58 -4.24 6.43
CA ASN A 149 -3.46 -4.93 7.70
C ASN A 149 -2.09 -5.58 7.80
N SER A 150 -1.56 -5.60 9.02
CA SER A 150 -0.35 -6.34 9.37
C SER A 150 -0.63 -7.82 9.54
N GLU A 151 0.44 -8.61 9.47
CA GLU A 151 0.41 -10.00 9.92
C GLU A 151 0.24 -10.03 11.45
N GLN A 152 -0.89 -10.54 11.95
CA GLN A 152 -1.21 -10.55 13.38
C GLN A 152 -2.25 -11.62 13.74
N PRO A 153 -2.28 -12.13 14.99
CA PRO A 153 -3.29 -13.08 15.44
C PRO A 153 -4.73 -12.55 15.26
N GLU A 154 -5.66 -13.44 14.96
CA GLU A 154 -7.10 -13.15 14.95
C GLU A 154 -7.60 -13.02 16.38
N ILE A 155 -7.93 -11.80 16.77
CA ILE A 155 -8.67 -11.54 17.99
C ILE A 155 -10.10 -12.02 17.74
N LYS A 156 -10.50 -13.14 18.36
CA LYS A 156 -11.90 -13.54 18.43
C LYS A 156 -12.64 -12.47 19.23
N LYS A 157 -13.64 -11.84 18.63
CA LYS A 157 -14.57 -11.00 19.39
C LYS A 157 -15.47 -11.95 20.16
N GLU A 158 -15.38 -11.90 21.49
CA GLU A 158 -16.32 -12.54 22.41
C GLU A 158 -17.71 -11.92 22.29
#